data_AF-A0A3A5W108-F1
#
_entry.id   AF-A0A3A5W108-F1
#
_cell.length_a   1.000
_cell.length_b   1.000
_cell.length_c   1.000
_cell.angle_alpha   90.00
_cell.angle_beta   90.00
_cell.angle_gamma   90.00
#
_symmetry.space_group_name_H-M   'P 1'
#
loop_
_entity.id
_entity.type
_entity.pdbx_description
1 polymer ?
#
loop_
_entity_poly.entity_id
_entity_poly.type
_entity_poly.pdbx_seq_one_letter_code
_entity_poly.pdbx_strand_id
1 'polypeptide(L)'
;MTERGWLLLTNDDGIEAPGFRMLVKALHASGFPLAVLAPSTNHSATGMRINLMQPMPLRSRQDLAVSWGLDPSGSPVHLFELDGSPCDTMIVALDGGLKHLLGDVQPQMVVSGINLGPNLSQDSYHSGTMGAAREAGLYGVPALASSFTQFDVEGMEQAVKATVEAVEKVTALLPRVAANVTRPEGAMDTTYFSSWPAPANDDRWLDHPYTSLLNAFANGDLMLNLNVPPTWDGTWAATRLGVRWYRNAVRFDPDGEGEVATFTIGAAHVNHSPVLKGDCDAVEANKASMSCLSVWPQSHPFAIDEDLMAVSLSEVDNGWPAWLTQG
;
A
#
# COMPACT_ATOMS: atom_id res chain seq x y z
N MET A 1 28.34 1.02 5.44
CA MET A 1 26.88 0.82 5.50
C MET A 1 26.55 -0.24 4.46
N THR A 2 25.73 -1.23 4.81
CA THR A 2 25.17 -2.16 3.83
C THR A 2 24.31 -1.36 2.85
N GLU A 3 24.62 -1.46 1.56
CA GLU A 3 23.88 -0.80 0.48
C GLU A 3 22.40 -1.28 0.50
N ARG A 4 21.44 -0.36 0.44
CA ARG A 4 19.99 -0.67 0.46
C ARG A 4 19.43 -0.73 -0.97
N GLY A 5 18.32 -1.48 -1.15
CA GLY A 5 17.58 -1.48 -2.42
C GLY A 5 16.75 -0.21 -2.61
N TRP A 6 16.37 0.09 -3.86
CA TRP A 6 15.55 1.26 -4.18
C TRP A 6 14.09 1.07 -3.73
N LEU A 7 13.52 2.10 -3.12
CA LEU A 7 12.07 2.15 -2.87
C LEU A 7 11.40 3.03 -3.92
N LEU A 8 10.32 2.53 -4.51
CA LEU A 8 9.41 3.35 -5.32
C LEU A 8 8.29 3.86 -4.43
N LEU A 9 8.11 5.18 -4.35
CA LEU A 9 7.11 5.81 -3.48
C LEU A 9 6.01 6.52 -4.28
N THR A 10 4.78 6.44 -3.78
CA THR A 10 3.60 7.17 -4.28
C THR A 10 2.59 7.40 -3.16
N ASN A 11 1.49 8.10 -3.44
CA ASN A 11 0.33 8.24 -2.57
C ASN A 11 -0.92 8.61 -3.39
N ASP A 12 -2.04 8.86 -2.73
CA ASP A 12 -3.24 9.47 -3.32
C ASP A 12 -3.52 10.91 -2.87
N ASP A 13 -2.82 11.44 -1.87
CA ASP A 13 -2.97 12.84 -1.45
C ASP A 13 -2.22 13.85 -2.33
N GLY A 14 -1.28 13.37 -3.15
CA GLY A 14 -0.42 14.17 -4.04
C GLY A 14 1.00 14.38 -3.48
N ILE A 15 1.94 14.73 -4.37
CA ILE A 15 3.37 14.78 -4.05
C ILE A 15 3.75 15.78 -2.94
N GLU A 16 2.96 16.86 -2.77
CA GLU A 16 3.22 17.87 -1.75
C GLU A 16 2.48 17.60 -0.43
N ALA A 17 1.76 16.48 -0.32
CA ALA A 17 1.00 16.15 0.88
C ALA A 17 1.91 16.07 2.13
N PRO A 18 1.49 16.61 3.29
CA PRO A 18 2.30 16.61 4.50
C PRO A 18 2.78 15.21 4.92
N GLY A 19 1.89 14.21 4.89
CA GLY A 19 2.24 12.83 5.24
C GLY A 19 3.23 12.19 4.28
N PHE A 20 3.12 12.51 2.99
CA PHE A 20 4.06 12.03 1.98
C PHE A 20 5.45 12.64 2.17
N ARG A 21 5.51 13.95 2.39
CA ARG A 21 6.75 14.65 2.74
C ARG A 21 7.40 14.03 3.97
N MET A 22 6.64 13.75 5.03
CA MET A 22 7.17 13.14 6.25
C MET A 22 7.72 11.73 5.99
N LEU A 23 7.01 10.91 5.21
CA LEU A 23 7.45 9.58 4.81
C LEU A 23 8.76 9.61 4.02
N VAL A 24 8.82 10.43 2.95
CA VAL A 24 10.02 10.56 2.11
C VAL A 24 11.23 10.97 2.95
N LYS A 25 11.06 11.96 3.83
CA LYS A 25 12.13 12.41 4.73
C LYS A 25 12.61 11.29 5.65
N ALA A 26 11.69 10.53 6.24
CA ALA A 26 12.02 9.48 7.20
C ALA A 26 12.71 8.27 6.54
N LEU A 27 12.25 7.85 5.37
CA LEU A 27 12.89 6.77 4.60
C LEU A 27 14.28 7.18 4.08
N HIS A 28 14.44 8.42 3.61
CA HIS A 28 15.74 8.97 3.20
C HIS A 28 16.72 9.00 4.38
N ALA A 29 16.27 9.50 5.55
CA ALA A 29 17.08 9.52 6.76
C ALA A 29 17.48 8.11 7.25
N SER A 30 16.68 7.09 6.92
CA SER A 30 16.97 5.68 7.20
C SER A 30 17.96 5.05 6.19
N GLY A 31 18.41 5.82 5.20
CA GLY A 31 19.42 5.43 4.22
C GLY A 31 18.89 4.64 3.02
N PHE A 32 17.59 4.75 2.71
CA PHE A 32 17.04 4.15 1.49
C PHE A 32 17.24 5.07 0.29
N PRO A 33 17.71 4.56 -0.86
CA PRO A 33 17.59 5.27 -2.13
C PRO A 33 16.13 5.28 -2.59
N LEU A 34 15.63 6.43 -3.04
CA LEU A 34 14.20 6.67 -3.30
C LEU A 34 13.94 7.13 -4.74
N ALA A 35 13.03 6.46 -5.43
CA ALA A 35 12.39 6.96 -6.64
C ALA A 35 10.94 7.31 -6.30
N VAL A 36 10.52 8.53 -6.57
CA VAL A 36 9.17 9.02 -6.24
C VAL A 36 8.44 9.34 -7.53
N LEU A 37 7.28 8.71 -7.74
CA LEU A 37 6.33 9.07 -8.79
C LEU A 37 4.96 9.19 -8.12
N ALA A 38 4.52 10.42 -7.84
CA ALA A 38 3.28 10.69 -7.12
C ALA A 38 2.36 11.64 -7.91
N PRO A 39 1.05 11.64 -7.64
CA PRO A 39 0.12 12.53 -8.32
C PRO A 39 0.40 14.02 -8.09
N SER A 40 0.02 14.85 -9.05
CA SER A 40 0.07 16.33 -8.98
C SER A 40 -0.88 16.90 -7.92
N THR A 41 -2.03 16.25 -7.73
CA THR A 41 -3.14 16.70 -6.88
C THR A 41 -3.74 15.55 -6.07
N ASN A 42 -4.69 15.87 -5.18
CA ASN A 42 -5.38 14.87 -4.38
C ASN A 42 -6.34 14.01 -5.25
N HIS A 43 -6.26 12.70 -5.05
CA HIS A 43 -7.04 11.65 -5.69
C HIS A 43 -7.63 10.66 -4.67
N SER A 44 -8.02 11.14 -3.49
CA SER A 44 -8.77 10.34 -2.52
C SER A 44 -10.05 9.77 -3.16
N ALA A 45 -10.45 8.57 -2.73
CA ALA A 45 -11.63 7.85 -3.22
C ALA A 45 -11.60 7.47 -4.73
N THR A 46 -10.42 7.39 -5.36
CA THR A 46 -10.29 6.99 -6.78
C THR A 46 -10.19 5.49 -7.02
N GLY A 47 -10.00 4.68 -5.97
CA GLY A 47 -9.81 3.23 -6.07
C GLY A 47 -8.67 2.89 -7.03
N MET A 48 -8.96 2.07 -8.04
CA MET A 48 -8.02 1.70 -9.11
C MET A 48 -8.31 2.39 -10.44
N ARG A 49 -8.71 3.66 -10.42
CA ARG A 49 -8.92 4.44 -11.65
C ARG A 49 -7.61 4.51 -12.44
N ILE A 50 -7.70 4.36 -13.76
CA ILE A 50 -6.61 4.61 -14.71
C ILE A 50 -7.08 5.57 -15.80
N ASN A 51 -6.17 6.40 -16.32
CA ASN A 51 -6.46 7.30 -17.44
C ASN A 51 -6.08 6.61 -18.75
N LEU A 52 -7.08 6.38 -19.62
CA LEU A 52 -6.88 5.76 -20.93
C LEU A 52 -6.86 6.81 -22.03
N MET A 53 -5.88 6.70 -22.93
CA MET A 53 -5.79 7.50 -24.16
C MET A 53 -5.73 9.03 -23.93
N GLN A 54 -5.37 9.47 -22.74
CA GLN A 54 -5.19 10.88 -22.38
C GLN A 54 -3.72 11.15 -22.01
N PRO A 55 -3.07 12.19 -22.57
CA PRO A 55 -1.73 12.57 -22.15
C PRO A 55 -1.69 12.98 -20.68
N MET A 56 -0.73 12.45 -19.93
CA MET A 56 -0.47 12.82 -18.53
C MET A 56 0.90 13.50 -18.43
N PRO A 57 0.95 14.83 -18.27
CA PRO A 57 2.20 15.56 -18.04
C PRO A 57 2.98 15.01 -16.84
N LEU A 58 4.30 14.84 -17.02
CA LEU A 58 5.24 14.50 -15.95
C LEU A 58 6.21 15.66 -15.74
N ARG A 59 6.46 16.03 -14.48
CA ARG A 59 7.41 17.09 -14.11
C ARG A 59 8.38 16.58 -13.05
N SER A 60 9.66 16.89 -13.21
CA SER A 60 10.65 16.67 -12.14
C SER A 60 10.42 17.67 -11.01
N ARG A 61 10.41 17.18 -9.78
CA ARG A 61 10.19 17.94 -8.55
C ARG A 61 11.40 17.93 -7.62
N GLN A 62 12.60 17.97 -8.19
CA GLN A 62 13.82 18.00 -7.38
C GLN A 62 13.96 19.28 -6.54
N ASP A 63 13.18 20.33 -6.83
CA ASP A 63 12.99 21.50 -5.95
C ASP A 63 12.47 21.11 -4.56
N LEU A 64 11.65 20.06 -4.47
CA LEU A 64 11.14 19.53 -3.21
C LEU A 64 12.24 18.87 -2.37
N ALA A 65 13.23 18.23 -2.98
CA ALA A 65 14.36 17.67 -2.22
C ALA A 65 15.07 18.76 -1.41
N VAL A 66 15.26 19.94 -2.02
CA VAL A 66 15.87 21.11 -1.39
C VAL A 66 14.93 21.71 -0.33
N SER A 67 13.67 21.96 -0.67
CA SER A 67 12.71 22.59 0.24
C SER A 67 12.36 21.72 1.46
N TRP A 68 12.44 20.40 1.31
CA TRP A 68 12.21 19.45 2.40
C TRP A 68 13.45 19.22 3.27
N GLY A 69 14.61 19.69 2.82
CA GLY A 69 15.89 19.56 3.51
C GLY A 69 16.41 18.13 3.48
N LEU A 70 16.27 17.44 2.33
CA LEU A 70 16.86 16.11 2.15
C LEU A 70 18.38 16.25 2.00
N ASP A 71 19.13 15.51 2.80
CA ASP A 71 20.61 15.55 2.77
C ASP A 71 21.12 15.06 1.40
N PRO A 72 21.79 15.91 0.60
CA PRO A 72 22.30 15.53 -0.71
C PRO A 72 23.53 14.61 -0.64
N SER A 73 24.17 14.49 0.55
CA SER A 73 25.25 13.54 0.80
C SER A 73 24.76 12.16 1.24
N GLY A 74 23.46 12.03 1.50
CA GLY A 74 22.79 10.78 1.85
C GLY A 74 22.49 9.89 0.65
N SER A 75 21.48 9.03 0.79
CA SER A 75 21.04 8.16 -0.31
C SER A 75 20.40 8.96 -1.45
N PRO A 76 20.50 8.52 -2.72
CA PRO A 76 19.92 9.25 -3.82
C PRO A 76 18.39 9.32 -3.72
N VAL A 77 17.81 10.48 -4.04
CA VAL A 77 16.37 10.71 -4.07
C VAL A 77 16.00 11.41 -5.38
N HIS A 78 15.07 10.82 -6.13
CA HIS A 78 14.53 11.39 -7.36
C HIS A 78 13.03 11.62 -7.21
N LEU A 79 12.58 12.86 -7.42
CA LEU A 79 11.17 13.23 -7.31
C LEU A 79 10.55 13.59 -8.65
N PHE A 80 9.43 12.96 -8.95
CA PHE A 80 8.61 13.23 -10.11
C PHE A 80 7.14 13.30 -9.72
N GLU A 81 6.45 14.27 -10.30
CA GLU A 81 5.00 14.34 -10.25
C GLU A 81 4.41 13.96 -11.61
N LEU A 82 3.25 13.31 -11.57
CA LEU A 82 2.46 12.96 -12.75
C LEU A 82 1.06 13.54 -12.60
N ASP A 83 0.51 14.12 -13.66
CA ASP A 83 -0.89 14.54 -13.69
C ASP A 83 -1.83 13.36 -13.98
N GLY A 84 -1.79 12.37 -13.08
CA GLY A 84 -2.49 11.10 -13.20
C GLY A 84 -2.92 10.56 -11.83
N SER A 85 -3.70 9.50 -11.83
CA SER A 85 -4.10 8.80 -10.60
C SER A 85 -2.92 8.07 -9.93
N PRO A 86 -3.09 7.58 -8.69
CA PRO A 86 -2.08 6.74 -8.03
C PRO A 86 -1.76 5.44 -8.79
N CYS A 87 -2.72 4.86 -9.51
CA CYS A 87 -2.45 3.68 -10.34
C CYS A 87 -1.69 4.07 -11.62
N ASP A 88 -2.02 5.21 -12.22
CA ASP A 88 -1.26 5.72 -13.38
C ASP A 88 0.21 5.97 -13.02
N THR A 89 0.51 6.48 -11.82
CA THR A 89 1.91 6.68 -11.40
C THR A 89 2.67 5.37 -11.31
N MET A 90 2.03 4.29 -10.85
CA MET A 90 2.62 2.95 -10.79
C MET A 90 2.79 2.33 -12.17
N ILE A 91 1.78 2.42 -13.03
CA ILE A 91 1.87 1.97 -14.42
C ILE A 91 3.01 2.70 -15.14
N VAL A 92 3.02 4.03 -15.08
CA VAL A 92 4.08 4.84 -15.73
C VAL A 92 5.45 4.49 -15.16
N ALA A 93 5.60 4.37 -13.83
CA ALA A 93 6.87 4.03 -13.21
C ALA A 93 7.38 2.65 -13.65
N LEU A 94 6.54 1.62 -13.51
CA LEU A 94 6.93 0.22 -13.66
C LEU A 94 6.98 -0.24 -15.12
N ASP A 95 6.12 0.30 -15.99
CA ASP A 95 6.08 -0.01 -17.42
C ASP A 95 7.07 0.86 -18.23
N GLY A 96 8.30 0.95 -17.74
CA GLY A 96 9.42 1.57 -18.45
C GLY A 96 9.70 3.05 -18.13
N GLY A 97 8.86 3.74 -17.35
CA GLY A 97 9.12 5.14 -16.97
C GLY A 97 10.33 5.29 -16.04
N LEU A 98 10.52 4.42 -15.05
CA LEU A 98 11.74 4.42 -14.23
C LEU A 98 12.99 4.20 -15.09
N LYS A 99 12.93 3.27 -16.04
CA LYS A 99 14.03 3.03 -16.97
C LYS A 99 14.34 4.26 -17.83
N HIS A 100 13.31 4.93 -18.32
CA HIS A 100 13.46 6.14 -19.11
C HIS A 100 14.04 7.31 -18.32
N LEU A 101 13.57 7.51 -17.08
CA LEU A 101 13.92 8.66 -16.24
C LEU A 101 15.26 8.48 -15.51
N LEU A 102 15.56 7.26 -15.07
CA LEU A 102 16.63 6.96 -14.11
C LEU A 102 17.58 5.84 -14.57
N GLY A 103 17.38 5.24 -15.75
CA GLY A 103 18.26 4.21 -16.29
C GLY A 103 18.05 2.84 -15.63
N ASP A 104 19.05 2.34 -14.91
CA ASP A 104 19.03 0.97 -14.36
C ASP A 104 18.36 0.87 -12.97
N VAL A 105 17.69 1.93 -12.51
CA VAL A 105 16.97 1.92 -11.24
C VAL A 105 15.81 0.92 -11.31
N GLN A 106 15.85 -0.07 -10.43
CA GLN A 106 14.78 -1.06 -10.26
C GLN A 106 14.36 -1.12 -8.79
N PRO A 107 13.05 -1.04 -8.51
CA PRO A 107 12.58 -1.02 -7.13
C PRO A 107 12.73 -2.41 -6.48
N GLN A 108 13.13 -2.39 -5.22
CA GLN A 108 12.99 -3.51 -4.28
C GLN A 108 11.52 -3.72 -3.92
N MET A 109 10.80 -2.61 -3.70
CA MET A 109 9.43 -2.58 -3.19
C MET A 109 8.78 -1.22 -3.51
N VAL A 110 7.45 -1.22 -3.56
CA VAL A 110 6.62 -0.01 -3.56
C VAL A 110 6.10 0.31 -2.16
N VAL A 111 6.11 1.59 -1.79
CA VAL A 111 5.41 2.10 -0.59
C VAL A 111 4.44 3.19 -1.01
N SER A 112 3.16 2.97 -0.76
CA SER A 112 2.07 3.89 -1.06
C SER A 112 1.52 4.49 0.23
N GLY A 113 1.52 5.82 0.35
CA GLY A 113 1.07 6.54 1.55
C GLY A 113 2.09 7.57 2.03
N ILE A 114 1.97 8.16 3.21
CA ILE A 114 0.98 7.86 4.24
C ILE A 114 -0.30 8.63 3.96
N ASN A 115 -1.39 7.89 3.75
CA ASN A 115 -2.71 8.47 3.53
C ASN A 115 -3.21 9.16 4.80
N LEU A 116 -3.83 10.34 4.63
CA LEU A 116 -4.55 11.03 5.70
C LEU A 116 -5.97 10.48 5.81
N GLY A 117 -6.16 9.49 6.69
CA GLY A 117 -7.42 8.80 6.90
C GLY A 117 -7.25 7.27 6.85
N PRO A 118 -8.13 6.52 7.52
CA PRO A 118 -8.08 5.07 7.53
C PRO A 118 -8.45 4.49 6.16
N ASN A 119 -7.77 3.40 5.78
CA ASN A 119 -8.13 2.52 4.67
C ASN A 119 -8.43 1.12 5.23
N LEU A 120 -9.57 0.99 5.90
CA LEU A 120 -10.01 -0.20 6.64
C LEU A 120 -11.24 -0.83 5.99
N SER A 121 -11.41 -2.14 6.13
CA SER A 121 -12.63 -2.84 5.68
C SER A 121 -13.00 -2.49 4.22
N GLN A 122 -14.23 -2.05 3.95
CA GLN A 122 -14.73 -1.70 2.61
C GLN A 122 -14.09 -0.45 2.01
N ASP A 123 -13.33 0.35 2.78
CA ASP A 123 -12.58 1.49 2.25
C ASP A 123 -11.53 1.04 1.22
N SER A 124 -11.10 -0.21 1.33
CA SER A 124 -10.15 -0.85 0.43
C SER A 124 -10.55 -0.79 -1.05
N TYR A 125 -11.83 -0.72 -1.38
CA TYR A 125 -12.30 -0.61 -2.76
C TYR A 125 -12.14 0.79 -3.35
N HIS A 126 -12.17 1.83 -2.51
CA HIS A 126 -12.16 3.23 -2.94
C HIS A 126 -10.80 3.89 -2.67
N SER A 127 -9.93 3.26 -1.90
CA SER A 127 -8.60 3.78 -1.57
C SER A 127 -7.69 3.85 -2.78
N GLY A 128 -7.22 5.06 -3.13
CA GLY A 128 -6.17 5.25 -4.13
C GLY A 128 -4.81 4.77 -3.61
N THR A 129 -4.55 4.97 -2.32
CA THR A 129 -3.34 4.46 -1.64
C THR A 129 -3.24 2.93 -1.75
N MET A 130 -4.30 2.19 -1.46
CA MET A 130 -4.31 0.72 -1.65
C MET A 130 -4.35 0.32 -3.12
N GLY A 131 -5.03 1.11 -3.96
CA GLY A 131 -5.05 0.92 -5.42
C GLY A 131 -3.64 0.92 -6.01
N ALA A 132 -2.81 1.90 -5.67
CA ALA A 132 -1.42 1.96 -6.13
C ALA A 132 -0.57 0.78 -5.64
N ALA A 133 -0.71 0.37 -4.37
CA ALA A 133 0.01 -0.79 -3.86
C ALA A 133 -0.43 -2.09 -4.58
N ARG A 134 -1.73 -2.22 -4.86
CA ARG A 134 -2.26 -3.35 -5.64
C ARG A 134 -1.77 -3.32 -7.08
N GLU A 135 -1.74 -2.14 -7.72
CA GLU A 135 -1.23 -1.95 -9.07
C GLU A 135 0.25 -2.37 -9.17
N ALA A 136 1.07 -1.98 -8.20
CA ALA A 136 2.46 -2.45 -8.12
C ALA A 136 2.56 -3.99 -8.06
N GLY A 137 1.66 -4.62 -7.30
CA GLY A 137 1.53 -6.07 -7.26
C GLY A 137 1.13 -6.68 -8.62
N LEU A 138 0.24 -6.04 -9.39
CA LEU A 138 -0.09 -6.49 -10.76
C LEU A 138 1.13 -6.50 -11.67
N TYR A 139 2.09 -5.60 -11.45
CA TYR A 139 3.40 -5.58 -12.12
C TYR A 139 4.47 -6.47 -11.44
N GLY A 140 4.09 -7.29 -10.46
CA GLY A 140 4.96 -8.26 -9.80
C GLY A 140 5.97 -7.64 -8.82
N VAL A 141 5.65 -6.47 -8.26
CA VAL A 141 6.48 -5.77 -7.27
C VAL A 141 5.83 -5.85 -5.89
N PRO A 142 6.55 -6.27 -4.83
CA PRO A 142 6.03 -6.28 -3.47
C PRO A 142 5.66 -4.86 -3.03
N ALA A 143 4.53 -4.71 -2.33
CA ALA A 143 4.00 -3.39 -2.01
C ALA A 143 3.38 -3.30 -0.60
N LEU A 144 3.55 -2.14 0.01
CA LEU A 144 2.95 -1.74 1.27
C LEU A 144 2.10 -0.47 1.05
N ALA A 145 0.81 -0.55 1.35
CA ALA A 145 -0.05 0.62 1.55
C ALA A 145 -0.01 1.04 3.02
N SER A 146 0.10 2.33 3.31
CA SER A 146 0.15 2.86 4.67
C SER A 146 -0.78 4.06 4.88
N SER A 147 -1.50 4.03 5.99
CA SER A 147 -2.55 4.97 6.35
C SER A 147 -2.47 5.41 7.79
N PHE A 148 -2.71 6.70 8.03
CA PHE A 148 -2.92 7.26 9.35
C PHE A 148 -4.42 7.32 9.66
N THR A 149 -4.86 6.82 10.80
CA THR A 149 -6.32 6.64 11.06
C THR A 149 -7.04 7.91 11.54
N GLN A 150 -6.41 9.08 11.40
CA GLN A 150 -7.02 10.39 11.62
C GLN A 150 -7.04 11.20 10.33
N PHE A 151 -7.92 12.20 10.29
CA PHE A 151 -8.08 13.12 9.15
C PHE A 151 -7.33 14.44 9.34
N ASP A 152 -6.64 14.61 10.47
CA ASP A 152 -5.69 15.69 10.71
C ASP A 152 -4.27 15.12 10.83
N VAL A 153 -3.27 16.00 10.73
CA VAL A 153 -1.86 15.59 10.74
C VAL A 153 -1.30 15.37 12.15
N GLU A 154 -2.08 15.62 13.19
CA GLU A 154 -1.61 15.52 14.58
C GLU A 154 -1.37 14.06 14.94
N GLY A 155 -0.13 13.71 15.30
CA GLY A 155 0.25 12.33 15.61
C GLY A 155 0.63 11.47 14.39
N MET A 156 0.66 12.05 13.19
CA MET A 156 1.09 11.38 11.96
C MET A 156 2.51 10.81 12.05
N GLU A 157 3.36 11.34 12.93
CA GLU A 157 4.69 10.81 13.24
C GLU A 157 4.64 9.33 13.66
N GLN A 158 3.57 8.88 14.32
CA GLN A 158 3.41 7.48 14.70
C GLN A 158 3.24 6.59 13.46
N ALA A 159 2.42 7.01 12.49
CA ALA A 159 2.27 6.31 11.22
C ALA A 159 3.58 6.31 10.42
N VAL A 160 4.34 7.41 10.44
CA VAL A 160 5.67 7.48 9.80
C VAL A 160 6.62 6.49 10.44
N LYS A 161 6.71 6.47 11.77
CA LYS A 161 7.58 5.56 12.50
C LYS A 161 7.22 4.09 12.24
N ALA A 162 5.94 3.74 12.33
CA ALA A 162 5.46 2.39 12.03
C ALA A 162 5.75 1.99 10.59
N THR A 163 5.50 2.87 9.61
CA THR A 163 5.79 2.60 8.20
C THR A 163 7.28 2.34 7.97
N VAL A 164 8.17 3.15 8.56
CA VAL A 164 9.63 2.94 8.45
C VAL A 164 10.03 1.62 9.07
N GLU A 165 9.54 1.29 10.27
CA GLU A 165 9.83 0.01 10.93
C GLU A 165 9.38 -1.18 10.06
N ALA A 166 8.19 -1.08 9.46
CA ALA A 166 7.68 -2.12 8.57
C ALA A 166 8.52 -2.27 7.31
N VAL A 167 8.87 -1.17 6.65
CA VAL A 167 9.71 -1.17 5.45
C VAL A 167 11.09 -1.76 5.76
N GLU A 168 11.72 -1.38 6.87
CA GLU A 168 13.03 -1.94 7.26
C GLU A 168 12.98 -3.45 7.51
N LYS A 169 11.98 -3.94 8.26
CA LYS A 169 11.81 -5.37 8.53
C LYS A 169 11.57 -6.15 7.24
N VAL A 170 10.67 -5.65 6.40
CA VAL A 170 10.25 -6.36 5.18
C VAL A 170 11.35 -6.35 4.12
N THR A 171 12.01 -5.22 3.88
CA THR A 171 13.10 -5.13 2.89
C THR A 171 14.32 -5.96 3.28
N ALA A 172 14.52 -6.27 4.57
CA ALA A 172 15.56 -7.19 5.02
C ALA A 172 15.30 -8.65 4.60
N LEU A 173 14.04 -9.02 4.32
CA LEU A 173 13.64 -10.36 3.88
C LEU A 173 13.53 -10.48 2.35
N LEU A 174 13.61 -9.36 1.63
CA LEU A 174 13.44 -9.30 0.18
C LEU A 174 14.79 -9.19 -0.55
N PRO A 175 14.90 -9.68 -1.80
CA PRO A 175 16.00 -9.30 -2.66
C PRO A 175 16.00 -7.79 -2.89
N ARG A 176 17.17 -7.18 -3.16
CA ARG A 176 17.29 -5.72 -3.37
C ARG A 176 16.60 -5.19 -4.63
N VAL A 177 16.20 -6.10 -5.51
CA VAL A 177 15.46 -5.82 -6.74
C VAL A 177 14.33 -6.82 -6.79
N ALA A 178 13.10 -6.35 -7.02
CA ALA A 178 11.97 -7.25 -7.19
C ALA A 178 12.20 -8.18 -8.38
N ALA A 179 12.06 -9.49 -8.16
CA ALA A 179 12.45 -10.49 -9.15
C ALA A 179 11.43 -10.67 -10.28
N ASN A 180 10.18 -10.24 -10.06
CA ASN A 180 9.04 -10.49 -10.95
C ASN A 180 8.50 -9.20 -11.60
N VAL A 181 9.32 -8.14 -11.69
CA VAL A 181 8.93 -6.84 -12.29
C VAL A 181 8.45 -7.06 -13.72
N THR A 182 7.28 -6.51 -14.04
CA THR A 182 6.53 -6.71 -15.30
C THR A 182 6.17 -8.16 -15.65
N ARG A 183 6.27 -9.09 -14.70
CA ARG A 183 5.87 -10.50 -14.84
C ARG A 183 6.36 -11.18 -16.15
N PRO A 184 7.67 -11.22 -16.42
CA PRO A 184 8.22 -11.64 -17.72
C PRO A 184 7.88 -13.10 -18.08
N GLU A 185 7.76 -13.97 -17.07
CA GLU A 185 7.41 -15.39 -17.22
C GLU A 185 5.91 -15.67 -17.01
N GLY A 186 5.08 -14.62 -16.89
CA GLY A 186 3.64 -14.74 -16.64
C GLY A 186 3.33 -15.45 -15.32
N ALA A 187 2.69 -16.62 -15.41
CA ALA A 187 2.41 -17.48 -14.27
C ALA A 187 3.68 -18.21 -13.84
N MET A 188 4.34 -17.75 -12.77
CA MET A 188 5.37 -18.58 -12.15
C MET A 188 4.74 -19.90 -11.68
N ASP A 189 5.43 -21.03 -11.85
CA ASP A 189 5.02 -22.29 -11.22
C ASP A 189 5.17 -22.12 -9.71
N THR A 190 4.09 -21.68 -9.08
CA THR A 190 4.05 -21.45 -7.64
C THR A 190 3.15 -22.50 -6.99
N THR A 191 3.45 -22.76 -5.72
CA THR A 191 2.74 -23.74 -4.89
C THR A 191 1.66 -23.12 -4.02
N TYR A 192 1.43 -21.81 -4.14
CA TYR A 192 0.57 -21.03 -3.23
C TYR A 192 -0.70 -20.47 -3.87
N PHE A 193 -0.89 -20.68 -5.18
CA PHE A 193 -2.13 -20.30 -5.84
C PHE A 193 -3.24 -21.32 -5.56
N SER A 194 -4.46 -20.82 -5.52
CA SER A 194 -5.65 -21.63 -5.35
C SER A 194 -5.83 -22.61 -6.51
N SER A 195 -6.27 -23.82 -6.20
CA SER A 195 -6.65 -24.84 -7.18
C SER A 195 -8.04 -24.63 -7.81
N TRP A 196 -8.70 -23.49 -7.51
CA TRP A 196 -10.05 -23.20 -8.01
C TRP A 196 -10.17 -23.43 -9.54
N PRO A 197 -11.27 -24.04 -10.03
CA PRO A 197 -12.45 -24.50 -9.28
C PRO A 197 -12.32 -25.94 -8.76
N ALA A 198 -11.14 -26.57 -8.86
CA ALA A 198 -10.97 -27.92 -8.34
C ALA A 198 -11.10 -27.88 -6.81
N PRO A 199 -11.92 -28.75 -6.20
CA PRO A 199 -12.15 -28.75 -4.75
C PRO A 199 -11.00 -29.38 -3.95
N ALA A 200 -9.92 -29.81 -4.61
CA ALA A 200 -8.75 -30.34 -3.94
C ALA A 200 -7.84 -29.19 -3.56
N ASN A 201 -7.73 -28.86 -2.28
CA ASN A 201 -6.74 -27.90 -1.79
C ASN A 201 -5.36 -28.33 -2.28
N ASP A 202 -4.64 -27.39 -2.90
CA ASP A 202 -3.26 -27.61 -3.27
C ASP A 202 -2.41 -27.51 -2.00
N ASP A 203 -2.18 -28.66 -1.36
CA ASP A 203 -1.47 -28.76 -0.09
C ASP A 203 0.05 -28.50 -0.20
N ARG A 204 0.58 -28.17 -1.38
CA ARG A 204 2.04 -27.98 -1.60
C ARG A 204 2.64 -26.87 -0.74
N TRP A 205 1.86 -25.90 -0.29
CA TRP A 205 2.33 -24.86 0.64
C TRP A 205 2.30 -25.29 2.10
N LEU A 206 1.62 -26.40 2.48
CA LEU A 206 1.49 -26.83 3.88
C LEU A 206 2.83 -27.16 4.54
N ASP A 207 3.80 -27.65 3.77
CA ASP A 207 5.13 -27.97 4.28
C ASP A 207 5.89 -26.70 4.69
N HIS A 208 5.64 -25.57 4.01
CA HIS A 208 6.40 -24.33 4.16
C HIS A 208 5.53 -23.07 4.06
N PRO A 209 4.51 -22.89 4.91
CA PRO A 209 3.47 -21.87 4.71
C PRO A 209 4.02 -20.43 4.83
N TYR A 210 4.97 -20.18 5.74
CA TYR A 210 5.58 -18.85 5.88
C TYR A 210 6.49 -18.50 4.71
N THR A 211 7.24 -19.47 4.18
CA THR A 211 8.02 -19.29 2.96
C THR A 211 7.11 -19.03 1.77
N SER A 212 5.96 -19.72 1.68
CA SER A 212 4.96 -19.47 0.64
C SER A 212 4.35 -18.07 0.73
N LEU A 213 4.03 -17.56 1.92
CA LEU A 213 3.58 -16.17 2.11
C LEU A 213 4.66 -15.15 1.71
N LEU A 214 5.91 -15.39 2.10
CA LEU A 214 7.03 -14.52 1.73
C LEU A 214 7.27 -14.52 0.21
N ASN A 215 7.16 -15.68 -0.45
CA ASN A 215 7.26 -15.79 -1.90
C ASN A 215 6.10 -15.08 -2.60
N ALA A 216 4.86 -15.29 -2.14
CA ALA A 216 3.69 -14.60 -2.68
C ALA A 216 3.83 -13.07 -2.56
N PHE A 217 4.37 -12.61 -1.43
CA PHE A 217 4.69 -11.20 -1.23
C PHE A 217 5.78 -10.70 -2.18
N ALA A 218 6.94 -11.37 -2.20
CA ALA A 218 8.09 -11.02 -3.05
C ALA A 218 7.75 -11.00 -4.55
N ASN A 219 6.79 -11.82 -4.97
CA ASN A 219 6.32 -11.90 -6.36
C ASN A 219 5.20 -10.90 -6.71
N GLY A 220 4.77 -10.08 -5.74
CA GLY A 220 3.69 -9.10 -5.92
C GLY A 220 2.28 -9.71 -5.95
N ASP A 221 2.09 -10.95 -5.51
CA ASP A 221 0.77 -11.59 -5.45
C ASP A 221 0.04 -11.32 -4.10
N LEU A 222 0.82 -10.96 -3.07
CA LEU A 222 0.34 -10.49 -1.77
C LEU A 222 0.78 -9.03 -1.58
N MET A 223 -0.09 -8.18 -1.02
CA MET A 223 0.24 -6.83 -0.57
C MET A 223 -0.01 -6.68 0.92
N LEU A 224 0.67 -5.72 1.54
CA LEU A 224 0.45 -5.32 2.93
C LEU A 224 -0.36 -4.03 2.98
N ASN A 225 -1.31 -3.94 3.91
CA ASN A 225 -2.08 -2.73 4.20
C ASN A 225 -1.94 -2.39 5.69
N LEU A 226 -1.24 -1.29 5.97
CA LEU A 226 -0.93 -0.80 7.31
C LEU A 226 -1.83 0.37 7.68
N ASN A 227 -2.55 0.26 8.79
CA ASN A 227 -3.30 1.37 9.39
C ASN A 227 -2.80 1.63 10.81
N VAL A 228 -2.41 2.88 11.08
CA VAL A 228 -1.75 3.26 12.34
C VAL A 228 -2.55 4.31 13.10
N PRO A 229 -2.91 4.06 14.37
CA PRO A 229 -3.58 5.04 15.21
C PRO A 229 -2.64 6.13 15.74
N PRO A 230 -3.16 7.32 16.11
CA PRO A 230 -2.36 8.44 16.66
C PRO A 230 -1.67 8.10 17.99
N THR A 231 -2.21 7.11 18.68
CA THR A 231 -1.83 6.64 20.02
C THR A 231 -0.99 5.35 19.97
N TRP A 232 -0.54 4.94 18.79
CA TRP A 232 0.25 3.72 18.62
C TRP A 232 1.49 3.72 19.53
N ASP A 233 1.68 2.63 20.28
CA ASP A 233 2.72 2.48 21.31
C ASP A 233 3.83 1.50 20.93
N GLY A 234 3.81 0.98 19.70
CA GLY A 234 4.70 -0.10 19.26
C GLY A 234 4.00 -1.47 19.13
N THR A 235 2.74 -1.58 19.59
CA THR A 235 1.97 -2.83 19.48
C THR A 235 1.35 -2.99 18.10
N TRP A 236 1.47 -4.19 17.53
CA TRP A 236 0.95 -4.54 16.21
C TRP A 236 -0.24 -5.51 16.32
N ALA A 237 -0.89 -5.77 15.20
CA ALA A 237 -1.80 -6.90 15.03
C ALA A 237 -1.74 -7.39 13.58
N ALA A 238 -1.60 -8.70 13.38
CA ALA A 238 -1.80 -9.31 12.08
C ALA A 238 -3.31 -9.47 11.83
N THR A 239 -3.82 -8.83 10.77
CA THR A 239 -5.27 -8.64 10.59
C THR A 239 -5.76 -9.08 9.22
N ARG A 240 -7.08 -9.19 9.11
CA ARG A 240 -7.85 -9.23 7.86
C ARG A 240 -8.76 -7.99 7.82
N LEU A 241 -9.38 -7.75 6.67
CA LEU A 241 -10.40 -6.71 6.56
C LEU A 241 -11.55 -6.96 7.55
N GLY A 242 -11.88 -5.93 8.31
CA GLY A 242 -12.96 -5.88 9.29
C GLY A 242 -14.32 -5.56 8.67
N VAL A 243 -15.30 -5.20 9.50
CA VAL A 243 -16.66 -4.84 9.06
C VAL A 243 -17.01 -3.42 9.47
N ARG A 244 -16.92 -2.50 8.50
CA ARG A 244 -17.26 -1.09 8.68
C ARG A 244 -18.38 -0.71 7.72
N TRP A 245 -19.46 -0.10 8.22
CA TRP A 245 -20.60 0.36 7.42
C TRP A 245 -20.78 1.87 7.49
N TYR A 246 -20.89 2.51 6.34
CA TYR A 246 -21.30 3.92 6.24
C TYR A 246 -22.81 4.02 6.14
N ARG A 247 -23.42 4.79 7.04
CA ARG A 247 -24.88 4.99 7.10
C ARG A 247 -25.22 6.45 6.85
N ASN A 248 -26.36 6.66 6.18
CA ASN A 248 -26.89 7.97 5.81
C ASN A 248 -25.84 8.82 5.07
N ALA A 249 -25.22 8.23 4.05
CA ALA A 249 -24.12 8.84 3.34
C ALA A 249 -24.53 9.94 2.36
N VAL A 250 -25.82 10.17 2.12
CA VAL A 250 -26.29 11.17 1.16
C VAL A 250 -26.98 12.31 1.91
N ARG A 251 -26.53 13.54 1.66
CA ARG A 251 -27.20 14.77 2.10
C ARG A 251 -27.82 15.46 0.90
N PHE A 252 -29.03 15.98 1.12
CA PHE A 252 -29.79 16.76 0.14
C PHE A 252 -29.63 18.24 0.46
N ASP A 253 -29.40 19.05 -0.57
CA ASP A 253 -29.48 20.50 -0.44
C ASP A 253 -30.92 20.96 -0.74
N PRO A 254 -31.67 21.43 0.27
CA PRO A 254 -33.06 21.84 0.09
C PRO A 254 -33.21 23.16 -0.67
N ASP A 255 -32.13 23.93 -0.85
CA ASP A 255 -32.17 25.29 -1.42
C ASP A 255 -32.00 25.30 -2.96
N GLY A 256 -32.15 24.16 -3.62
CA GLY A 256 -32.14 24.07 -5.08
C GLY A 256 -33.40 24.72 -5.71
N GLU A 257 -33.22 25.85 -6.40
CA GLU A 257 -34.27 26.41 -7.25
C GLU A 257 -34.31 25.69 -8.62
N GLY A 258 -35.48 25.20 -9.03
CA GLY A 258 -35.75 24.69 -10.39
C GLY A 258 -35.70 23.16 -10.55
N GLU A 259 -35.33 22.68 -11.75
CA GLU A 259 -35.33 21.25 -12.12
C GLU A 259 -34.07 20.48 -11.65
N VAL A 260 -33.19 21.09 -10.86
CA VAL A 260 -31.88 20.53 -10.49
C VAL A 260 -31.80 20.23 -8.99
N ALA A 261 -31.40 19.01 -8.65
CA ALA A 261 -31.12 18.57 -7.28
C ALA A 261 -29.63 18.32 -7.09
N THR A 262 -29.07 18.80 -5.98
CA THR A 262 -27.67 18.58 -5.61
C THR A 262 -27.57 17.57 -4.47
N PHE A 263 -26.67 16.59 -4.62
CA PHE A 263 -26.40 15.57 -3.61
C PHE A 263 -24.95 15.66 -3.16
N THR A 264 -24.73 15.58 -1.84
CA THR A 264 -23.38 15.46 -1.27
C THR A 264 -23.24 14.07 -0.64
N ILE A 265 -22.15 13.37 -0.96
CA ILE A 265 -21.81 12.09 -0.34
C ILE A 265 -20.86 12.36 0.83
N GLY A 266 -21.29 12.02 2.04
CA GLY A 266 -20.52 12.07 3.27
C GLY A 266 -21.24 11.28 4.35
N ALA A 267 -20.56 10.30 4.94
CA ALA A 267 -21.17 9.45 5.96
C ALA A 267 -21.62 10.27 7.19
N ALA A 268 -22.88 10.12 7.60
CA ALA A 268 -23.33 10.71 8.86
C ALA A 268 -22.93 9.85 10.06
N HIS A 269 -22.90 8.52 9.89
CA HIS A 269 -22.50 7.57 10.92
C HIS A 269 -21.69 6.41 10.35
N VAL A 270 -20.75 5.92 11.14
CA VAL A 270 -19.93 4.75 10.86
C VAL A 270 -20.28 3.69 11.90
N ASN A 271 -20.76 2.53 11.44
CA ASN A 271 -21.03 1.39 12.31
C ASN A 271 -19.95 0.32 12.11
N HIS A 272 -19.28 -0.05 13.19
CA HIS A 272 -18.33 -1.15 13.21
C HIS A 272 -18.98 -2.40 13.84
N SER A 273 -18.73 -3.57 13.25
CA SER A 273 -19.09 -4.86 13.85
C SER A 273 -17.81 -5.67 14.10
N PRO A 274 -17.52 -6.06 15.35
CA PRO A 274 -16.30 -6.77 15.68
C PRO A 274 -16.18 -8.09 14.92
N VAL A 275 -14.99 -8.39 14.43
CA VAL A 275 -14.69 -9.68 13.83
C VAL A 275 -13.33 -10.20 14.27
N LEU A 276 -13.19 -11.52 14.31
CA LEU A 276 -11.90 -12.12 14.66
C LEU A 276 -10.81 -11.61 13.71
N LYS A 277 -9.76 -11.03 14.30
CA LYS A 277 -8.60 -10.47 13.61
C LYS A 277 -8.96 -9.33 12.63
N GLY A 278 -10.03 -8.58 12.88
CA GLY A 278 -10.44 -7.44 12.07
C GLY A 278 -9.49 -6.25 12.20
N ASP A 279 -9.22 -5.58 11.08
CA ASP A 279 -8.40 -4.37 11.03
C ASP A 279 -8.99 -3.19 11.83
N CYS A 280 -10.32 -3.04 11.79
CA CYS A 280 -11.07 -2.05 12.55
C CYS A 280 -10.92 -2.25 14.06
N ASP A 281 -11.06 -3.50 14.53
CA ASP A 281 -10.88 -3.88 15.93
C ASP A 281 -9.47 -3.58 16.44
N ALA A 282 -8.45 -3.86 15.63
CA ALA A 282 -7.06 -3.60 15.99
C ALA A 282 -6.77 -2.10 16.15
N VAL A 283 -7.27 -1.27 15.23
CA VAL A 283 -7.13 0.18 15.28
C VAL A 283 -7.87 0.77 16.48
N GLU A 284 -9.11 0.33 16.77
CA GLU A 284 -9.85 0.75 17.96
C GLU A 284 -9.15 0.36 19.27
N ALA A 285 -8.38 -0.73 19.25
CA ALA A 285 -7.53 -1.16 20.35
C ALA A 285 -6.15 -0.44 20.40
N ASN A 286 -5.95 0.62 19.61
CA ASN A 286 -4.71 1.40 19.49
C ASN A 286 -3.49 0.60 18.98
N LYS A 287 -3.71 -0.45 18.19
CA LYS A 287 -2.65 -1.25 17.58
C LYS A 287 -2.45 -0.85 16.12
N ALA A 288 -1.21 -0.93 15.63
CA ALA A 288 -0.93 -0.85 14.21
C ALA A 288 -1.44 -2.13 13.53
N SER A 289 -2.44 -1.96 12.68
CA SER A 289 -3.12 -3.05 11.96
C SER A 289 -2.38 -3.36 10.67
N MET A 290 -1.86 -4.59 10.53
CA MET A 290 -1.16 -5.05 9.32
C MET A 290 -1.99 -6.14 8.64
N SER A 291 -2.76 -5.75 7.64
CA SER A 291 -3.58 -6.67 6.85
C SER A 291 -2.81 -7.21 5.66
N CYS A 292 -2.81 -8.54 5.50
CA CYS A 292 -2.29 -9.22 4.31
C CYS A 292 -3.44 -9.40 3.31
N LEU A 293 -3.28 -8.90 2.09
CA LEU A 293 -4.33 -8.92 1.07
C LEU A 293 -3.82 -9.55 -0.22
N SER A 294 -4.56 -10.51 -0.76
CA SER A 294 -4.31 -11.00 -2.13
C SER A 294 -4.47 -9.83 -3.11
N VAL A 295 -3.50 -9.69 -4.01
CA VAL A 295 -3.53 -8.71 -5.11
C VAL A 295 -4.55 -9.12 -6.16
N TRP A 296 -4.67 -10.43 -6.39
CA TRP A 296 -5.60 -11.01 -7.35
C TRP A 296 -6.95 -11.31 -6.72
N PRO A 297 -8.06 -11.06 -7.43
CA PRO A 297 -9.39 -11.38 -6.91
C PRO A 297 -9.58 -12.91 -6.83
N GLN A 298 -10.44 -13.35 -5.92
CA GLN A 298 -10.88 -14.75 -5.84
C GLN A 298 -11.34 -15.23 -7.22
N SER A 299 -11.08 -16.50 -7.56
CA SER A 299 -11.27 -17.15 -8.88
C SER A 299 -10.28 -16.78 -10.00
N HIS A 300 -9.40 -15.80 -9.79
CA HIS A 300 -8.28 -15.60 -10.71
C HIS A 300 -7.25 -16.74 -10.55
N PRO A 301 -6.57 -17.20 -11.62
CA PRO A 301 -5.53 -18.24 -11.51
C PRO A 301 -4.35 -17.90 -10.59
N PHE A 302 -4.17 -16.61 -10.27
CA PHE A 302 -3.14 -16.12 -9.33
C PHE A 302 -3.71 -15.74 -7.96
N ALA A 303 -4.99 -16.07 -7.69
CA ALA A 303 -5.54 -15.91 -6.36
C ALA A 303 -4.78 -16.82 -5.39
N ILE A 304 -4.31 -16.26 -4.28
CA ILE A 304 -3.67 -17.04 -3.22
C ILE A 304 -4.71 -17.96 -2.58
N ASP A 305 -4.29 -19.17 -2.21
CA ASP A 305 -5.11 -20.11 -1.46
C ASP A 305 -5.66 -19.48 -0.15
N GLU A 306 -6.95 -19.67 0.12
CA GLU A 306 -7.62 -19.03 1.26
C GLU A 306 -7.13 -19.57 2.61
N ASP A 307 -6.78 -20.86 2.68
CA ASP A 307 -6.24 -21.46 3.90
C ASP A 307 -4.82 -20.95 4.15
N LEU A 308 -4.02 -20.72 3.11
CA LEU A 308 -2.73 -20.04 3.23
C LEU A 308 -2.90 -18.58 3.70
N MET A 309 -3.90 -17.86 3.17
CA MET A 309 -4.22 -16.51 3.63
C MET A 309 -4.59 -16.50 5.13
N ALA A 310 -5.27 -17.53 5.63
CA ALA A 310 -5.55 -17.65 7.07
C ALA A 310 -4.26 -17.78 7.91
N VAL A 311 -3.21 -18.42 7.40
CA VAL A 311 -1.91 -18.51 8.07
C VAL A 311 -1.29 -17.13 8.30
N SER A 312 -1.54 -16.15 7.41
CA SER A 312 -1.01 -14.79 7.52
C SER A 312 -1.49 -14.03 8.78
N LEU A 313 -2.56 -14.49 9.43
CA LEU A 313 -3.10 -13.94 10.68
C LEU A 313 -2.34 -14.38 11.94
N SER A 314 -1.39 -15.29 11.78
CA SER A 314 -0.46 -15.70 12.83
C SER A 314 0.46 -14.53 13.18
N GLU A 315 0.64 -14.27 14.47
CA GLU A 315 1.46 -13.17 14.97
C GLU A 315 2.38 -13.65 16.10
N VAL A 316 3.51 -12.96 16.27
CA VAL A 316 4.37 -13.13 17.45
C VAL A 316 3.84 -12.27 18.62
N ASP A 317 4.48 -12.33 19.79
CA ASP A 317 3.98 -11.73 21.03
C ASP A 317 3.63 -10.23 20.96
N ASN A 318 4.33 -9.45 20.12
CA ASN A 318 4.04 -8.02 19.94
C ASN A 318 2.96 -7.74 18.87
N GLY A 319 2.34 -8.80 18.33
CA GLY A 319 1.31 -8.76 17.29
C GLY A 319 1.83 -8.59 15.85
N TRP A 320 3.15 -8.60 15.64
CA TRP A 320 3.73 -8.54 14.30
C TRP A 320 3.47 -9.83 13.52
N PRO A 321 3.18 -9.80 12.19
CA PRO A 321 2.94 -11.01 11.40
C PRO A 321 4.10 -12.00 11.51
N ALA A 322 3.81 -13.23 11.93
CA ALA A 322 4.84 -14.21 12.28
C ALA A 322 5.71 -14.60 11.08
N TRP A 323 5.13 -14.68 9.88
CA TRP A 323 5.84 -14.99 8.65
C TRP A 323 6.83 -13.89 8.21
N LEU A 324 6.70 -12.66 8.75
CA LEU A 324 7.64 -11.55 8.56
C LEU A 324 8.71 -11.46 9.66
N THR A 325 8.90 -12.54 10.45
CA THR A 325 9.96 -12.64 11.47
C THR A 325 10.98 -13.73 11.18
N GLN A 326 10.67 -14.64 10.27
CA GLN A 326 11.54 -15.75 9.90
C GLN A 326 12.34 -15.36 8.66
N GLY A 327 13.60 -14.99 8.86
CA GLY A 327 14.59 -14.71 7.81
C GLY A 327 15.84 -15.54 8.02
#